data_AF-A0A7Y4T968-F1
#
_entry.id   AF-A0A7Y4T968-F1
#
_cell.length_a   1.000
_cell.length_b   1.000
_cell.length_c   1.000
_cell.angle_alpha   90.00
_cell.angle_beta   90.00
_cell.angle_gamma   90.00
#
_symmetry.space_group_name_H-M   'P 1'
#
loop_
_entity.id
_entity.type
_entity.pdbx_description
1 polymer ?
#
loop_
_entity_poly.entity_id
_entity_poly.type
_entity_poly.pdbx_seq_one_letter_code
_entity_poly.pdbx_strand_id
1 'polypeptide(L)'
;MGFSKDADGGESAGLTVVSITPAANTPSASDSADRATLAKLAELRSEHRTLDEEIQALIASGSIDQLQLTRFKKRKLMLRDLITRLEGQIVPDIIA
;
A
#
# COMPACT_ATOMS: atom_id res chain seq x y z
N MET A 1 54.58 -8.20 -49.31
CA MET A 1 54.93 -9.64 -49.27
C MET A 1 55.32 -10.01 -47.85
N GLY A 2 54.48 -10.78 -47.18
CA GLY A 2 54.71 -11.33 -45.86
C GLY A 2 53.66 -12.42 -45.66
N PHE A 3 54.08 -13.66 -45.86
CA PHE A 3 53.30 -14.88 -45.74
C PHE A 3 53.08 -15.26 -44.27
N SER A 4 52.11 -16.15 -44.06
CA SER A 4 51.86 -16.96 -42.86
C SER A 4 51.09 -16.23 -41.76
N LYS A 5 50.04 -16.79 -41.18
CA LYS A 5 50.02 -18.16 -40.69
C LYS A 5 48.57 -18.61 -40.45
N ASP A 6 48.18 -19.65 -41.16
CA ASP A 6 47.06 -20.50 -40.77
C ASP A 6 47.33 -21.07 -39.37
N ALA A 7 46.34 -20.95 -38.49
CA ALA A 7 46.23 -21.77 -37.29
C ALA A 7 44.75 -21.83 -36.91
N ASP A 8 44.07 -22.78 -37.54
CA ASP A 8 42.95 -23.50 -36.99
C ASP A 8 43.34 -24.13 -35.65
N GLY A 9 42.41 -24.18 -34.69
CA GLY A 9 42.68 -24.68 -33.35
C GLY A 9 41.62 -24.24 -32.36
N GLY A 10 40.44 -24.84 -32.48
CA GLY A 10 39.33 -24.62 -31.56
C GLY A 10 39.57 -25.19 -30.17
N GLU A 11 39.03 -24.50 -29.18
CA GLU A 11 38.53 -25.08 -27.92
C GLU A 11 37.27 -24.31 -27.51
N SER A 12 36.14 -24.63 -28.15
CA SER A 12 34.82 -24.25 -27.66
C SER A 12 34.40 -25.28 -26.60
N ALA A 13 35.02 -25.21 -25.42
CA ALA A 13 34.67 -26.04 -24.28
C ALA A 13 34.19 -25.17 -23.12
N GLY A 14 32.88 -25.15 -22.97
CA GLY A 14 32.17 -25.07 -21.69
C GLY A 14 32.59 -24.01 -20.67
N LEU A 15 31.74 -23.00 -20.51
CA LEU A 15 31.20 -22.78 -19.17
C LEU A 15 29.78 -22.26 -19.26
N THR A 16 28.84 -23.19 -19.11
CA THR A 16 27.51 -22.91 -18.63
C THR A 16 27.63 -22.23 -17.26
N VAL A 17 27.23 -20.97 -17.15
CA VAL A 17 26.85 -20.43 -15.84
C VAL A 17 25.61 -19.57 -15.96
N VAL A 18 24.51 -20.25 -15.61
CA VAL A 18 23.38 -19.76 -14.83
C VAL A 18 22.68 -18.52 -15.36
N SER A 19 21.53 -18.80 -15.97
CA SER A 19 20.34 -17.98 -15.93
C SER A 19 20.19 -17.34 -14.55
N ILE A 20 20.54 -16.06 -14.44
CA ILE A 20 20.03 -15.24 -13.35
C ILE A 20 18.59 -14.95 -13.74
N THR A 21 17.71 -15.90 -13.45
CA THR A 21 16.31 -15.59 -13.23
C THR A 21 16.29 -14.42 -12.24
N PRO A 22 15.58 -13.31 -12.52
CA PRO A 22 15.19 -12.43 -11.43
C PRO A 22 14.36 -13.31 -10.51
N ALA A 23 14.96 -13.66 -9.36
CA ALA A 23 14.32 -14.41 -8.31
C ALA A 23 12.94 -13.80 -8.12
N ALA A 24 11.95 -14.66 -8.24
CA ALA A 24 10.56 -14.36 -8.00
C ALA A 24 10.46 -13.55 -6.70
N ASN A 25 10.26 -12.24 -6.82
CA ASN A 25 9.55 -11.52 -5.80
C ASN A 25 8.09 -11.96 -5.96
N THR A 26 7.83 -13.18 -5.51
CA THR A 26 6.48 -13.66 -5.24
C THR A 26 6.00 -12.72 -4.15
N PRO A 27 5.04 -11.82 -4.41
CA PRO A 27 4.50 -11.00 -3.33
C PRO A 27 3.99 -11.99 -2.29
N SER A 28 4.60 -11.97 -1.11
CA SER A 28 4.17 -12.79 0.00
C SER A 28 2.68 -12.49 0.24
N ALA A 29 1.87 -13.49 0.55
CA ALA A 29 0.42 -13.32 0.73
C ALA A 29 0.08 -12.21 1.75
N SER A 30 0.98 -11.98 2.72
CA SER A 30 0.96 -10.89 3.70
C SER A 30 0.92 -9.50 3.07
N ASP A 31 1.81 -9.20 2.10
CA ASP A 31 1.86 -7.89 1.43
C ASP A 31 0.55 -7.54 0.71
N SER A 32 -0.17 -8.54 0.23
CA SER A 32 -1.46 -8.34 -0.44
C SER A 32 -2.58 -7.97 0.54
N ALA A 33 -2.57 -8.58 1.73
CA ALA A 33 -3.51 -8.30 2.80
C ALA A 33 -3.28 -6.89 3.37
N ASP A 34 -2.02 -6.50 3.55
CA ASP A 34 -1.64 -5.17 4.02
C ASP A 34 -2.00 -4.08 3.02
N ARG A 35 -1.85 -4.34 1.71
CA ARG A 35 -2.32 -3.39 0.68
C ARG A 35 -3.85 -3.22 0.72
N ALA A 36 -4.59 -4.29 0.95
CA ALA A 36 -6.05 -4.23 1.04
C ALA A 36 -6.50 -3.46 2.30
N THR A 37 -5.84 -3.67 3.44
CA THR A 37 -6.14 -2.91 4.68
C THR A 37 -5.74 -1.44 4.56
N LEU A 38 -4.61 -1.12 3.91
CA LEU A 38 -4.21 0.27 3.60
C LEU A 38 -5.23 0.97 2.69
N ALA A 39 -5.74 0.28 1.66
CA ALA A 39 -6.78 0.82 0.79
C ALA A 39 -8.08 1.11 1.57
N LYS A 40 -8.48 0.19 2.47
CA LYS A 40 -9.63 0.37 3.35
C LYS A 40 -9.45 1.56 4.32
N LEU A 41 -8.23 1.71 4.85
CA LEU A 41 -7.87 2.81 5.74
C LEU A 41 -7.96 4.16 4.99
N ALA A 42 -7.47 4.23 3.76
CA ALA A 42 -7.60 5.43 2.92
C ALA A 42 -9.06 5.79 2.64
N GLU A 43 -9.90 4.81 2.34
CA GLU A 43 -11.35 4.98 2.16
C GLU A 43 -12.00 5.57 3.43
N LEU A 44 -11.77 4.95 4.59
CA LEU A 44 -12.32 5.41 5.87
C LEU A 44 -11.83 6.80 6.27
N ARG A 45 -10.56 7.13 5.99
CA ARG A 45 -10.02 8.47 6.22
C ARG A 45 -10.67 9.51 5.31
N SER A 46 -10.92 9.17 4.05
CA SER A 46 -11.65 10.03 3.13
C SER A 46 -13.07 10.28 3.62
N GLU A 47 -13.80 9.23 3.98
CA GLU A 47 -15.16 9.34 4.51
C GLU A 47 -15.21 10.17 5.80
N HIS A 48 -14.25 9.96 6.71
CA HIS A 48 -14.13 10.74 7.93
C HIS A 48 -13.89 12.24 7.64
N ARG A 49 -13.09 12.56 6.62
CA ARG A 49 -12.86 13.95 6.20
C ARG A 49 -14.14 14.57 5.64
N THR A 50 -14.85 13.88 4.74
CA THR A 50 -16.15 14.35 4.22
C THR A 50 -17.14 14.62 5.35
N LEU A 51 -17.22 13.71 6.32
CA LEU A 51 -18.07 13.88 7.50
C LEU A 51 -17.68 15.10 8.34
N ASP A 52 -16.40 15.42 8.42
CA ASP A 52 -15.93 16.61 9.12
C ASP A 52 -16.30 17.91 8.39
N GLU A 53 -16.17 17.91 7.06
CA GLU A 53 -16.60 19.02 6.20
C GLU A 53 -18.11 19.26 6.31
N GLU A 54 -18.93 18.20 6.32
CA GLU A 54 -20.38 18.30 6.55
C GLU A 54 -20.71 18.89 7.93
N ILE A 55 -19.99 18.46 8.98
CA ILE A 55 -20.16 19.02 10.33
C ILE A 55 -19.80 20.51 10.34
N GLN A 56 -18.69 20.90 9.70
CA GLN A 56 -18.26 22.30 9.62
C GLN A 56 -19.28 23.15 8.85
N ALA A 57 -19.82 22.65 7.73
CA ALA A 57 -20.86 23.33 6.97
C ALA A 57 -22.14 23.51 7.80
N LEU A 58 -22.55 22.49 8.55
CA LEU A 58 -23.71 22.54 9.45
C LEU A 58 -23.51 23.54 10.61
N ILE A 59 -22.29 23.65 11.13
CA ILE A 59 -21.96 24.65 12.16
C ILE A 59 -21.96 26.06 11.56
N ALA A 60 -21.38 26.22 10.36
CA ALA A 60 -21.28 27.49 9.66
C ALA A 60 -22.65 28.03 9.20
N SER A 61 -23.62 27.16 8.91
CA SER A 61 -24.96 27.57 8.52
C SER A 61 -25.77 28.20 9.67
N GLY A 62 -25.29 28.15 10.92
CA GLY A 62 -25.90 28.78 12.10
C GLY A 62 -27.17 28.10 12.62
N SER A 63 -27.83 27.28 11.79
CA SER A 63 -28.92 26.38 12.17
C SER A 63 -28.35 25.08 12.74
N ILE A 64 -27.90 25.12 13.99
CA ILE A 64 -27.34 23.94 14.67
C ILE A 64 -28.48 22.94 14.94
N ASP A 65 -28.71 22.03 14.00
CA ASP A 65 -29.53 20.85 14.24
C ASP A 65 -28.75 19.91 15.17
N GLN A 66 -29.04 20.03 16.47
CA GLN A 66 -28.34 19.32 17.53
C GLN A 66 -28.50 17.79 17.42
N LEU A 67 -29.59 17.30 16.81
CA LEU A 67 -29.79 15.88 16.56
C LEU A 67 -28.88 15.41 15.42
N GLN A 68 -28.81 16.16 14.32
CA GLN A 68 -27.88 15.86 13.22
C GLN A 68 -26.43 15.92 13.67
N LEU A 69 -26.04 16.97 14.40
CA LEU A 69 -24.68 17.11 14.93
C LEU A 69 -24.30 15.92 15.83
N THR A 70 -25.23 15.45 16.67
CA THR A 70 -25.00 14.28 17.53
C THR A 70 -24.81 13.00 16.70
N ARG A 71 -25.61 12.81 15.64
CA ARG A 71 -25.47 11.67 14.71
C ARG A 71 -24.13 11.71 13.97
N PHE A 72 -23.73 12.87 13.47
CA PHE A 72 -22.45 13.04 12.78
C PHE A 72 -21.26 12.83 13.71
N LYS A 73 -21.29 13.37 14.94
CA LYS A 73 -20.26 13.09 15.95
C LYS A 73 -20.15 11.61 16.27
N LYS A 74 -21.27 10.90 16.39
CA LYS A 74 -21.28 9.44 16.63
C LYS A 74 -20.66 8.68 15.46
N ARG A 75 -21.02 9.01 14.21
CA ARG A 75 -20.40 8.42 13.01
C ARG A 75 -18.91 8.73 12.93
N LYS A 76 -18.51 9.97 13.18
CA LYS A 76 -17.12 10.40 13.20
C LYS A 76 -16.29 9.60 14.21
N LEU A 77 -16.83 9.38 15.41
CA LEU A 77 -16.18 8.56 16.43
C LEU A 77 -16.02 7.10 15.98
N MET A 78 -17.08 6.51 15.40
CA MET A 78 -17.03 5.15 14.85
C MET A 78 -15.98 5.01 13.74
N LEU A 79 -15.91 5.97 12.81
CA LEU A 79 -14.91 5.96 11.73
C LEU A 79 -13.48 6.06 12.31
N ARG A 80 -13.26 6.92 13.29
CA ARG A 80 -11.96 7.04 13.96
C ARG A 80 -11.58 5.74 14.69
N ASP A 81 -12.52 5.11 15.37
CA ASP A 81 -12.28 3.83 16.06
C ASP A 81 -11.94 2.71 15.07
N LEU A 82 -12.63 2.66 13.93
CA LEU A 82 -12.33 1.72 12.84
C LEU A 82 -10.94 1.97 12.22
N ILE A 83 -10.59 3.24 11.96
CA ILE A 83 -9.26 3.63 11.48
C ILE A 83 -8.19 3.16 12.49
N THR A 84 -8.38 3.46 13.77
CA THR A 84 -7.43 3.08 14.83
C THR A 84 -7.27 1.56 14.93
N ARG A 85 -8.37 0.81 14.79
CA ARG A 85 -8.35 -0.66 14.81
C ARG A 85 -7.61 -1.24 13.61
N LEU A 86 -7.82 -0.69 12.41
CA LEU A 86 -7.11 -1.13 11.20
C LEU A 86 -5.64 -0.72 11.23
N GLU A 87 -5.33 0.49 11.69
CA GLU A 87 -3.96 0.94 11.93
C GLU A 87 -3.25 -0.01 12.89
N GLY A 88 -3.90 -0.39 13.99
CA GLY A 88 -3.38 -1.36 14.95
C GLY A 88 -3.26 -2.81 14.43
N GLN A 89 -3.74 -3.14 13.23
CA GLN A 89 -3.48 -4.43 12.59
C GLN A 89 -2.25 -4.39 11.69
N ILE A 90 -1.95 -3.24 11.10
CA ILE A 90 -0.80 -3.05 10.23
C ILE A 90 0.44 -2.65 11.05
N VAL A 91 0.30 -1.71 12.00
CA VAL A 91 1.36 -1.23 12.90
C VAL A 91 2.10 -2.34 13.68
N PRO A 92 1.45 -3.40 14.23
CA PRO A 92 2.19 -4.45 14.93
C PRO A 92 3.16 -5.22 14.03
N ASP A 93 2.92 -5.28 12.71
CA ASP A 93 3.81 -6.00 11.77
C ASP A 93 5.00 -5.15 11.29
N ILE A 94 4.92 -3.81 11.39
CA ILE A 94 5.99 -2.88 10.95
C ILE A 94 7.01 -2.58 12.07
N ILE A 95 6.71 -2.92 13.32
CA ILE A 95 7.54 -2.65 14.52
C ILE A 95 7.71 -3.92 15.39
N ALA A 96 7.71 -5.11 14.79
CA ALA A 96 8.02 -6.38 15.47
C ALA A 96 9.34 -6.98 14.98
#